data_AF-K3YXU9-F1
#
_entry.id   AF-K3YXU9-F1
#
_cell.length_a   1.000
_cell.length_b   1.000
_cell.length_c   1.000
_cell.angle_alpha   90.00
_cell.angle_beta   90.00
_cell.angle_gamma   90.00
#
_symmetry.space_group_name_H-M   'P 1'
#
loop_
_entity.id
_entity.type
_entity.pdbx_description
1 polymer ?
#
loop_
_entity_poly.entity_id
_entity_poly.type
_entity_poly.pdbx_seq_one_letter_code
_entity_poly.pdbx_strand_id
1 'polypeptide(L)'
;MSLDLSLPLDLGFSKLSYLAVFDNKLTGHLPSSIGHLQDSLFEVLLLNNQLSDCLPHELGMLNKAAVIDAGMNQLTGPIPASFSCISSVEQLNLGGNRLYGQVPDVLCKLAGPAGRLANLTLAVRSVAPACAALIKDGVLDVKNNCIPGLANQRRPAECAAFQSQPKTCPAATTQVACPAAPAAAPGERNVIRDYSGYVTYATLHD
;
A
#
# COMPACT_ATOMS: atom_id res chain seq x y z
N MET A 1 -32.23 1.61 -6.72
CA MET A 1 -30.98 1.54 -7.51
C MET A 1 -29.85 1.90 -6.56
N SER A 2 -29.00 0.94 -6.19
CA SER A 2 -27.78 1.22 -5.44
C SER A 2 -26.82 1.87 -6.41
N LEU A 3 -26.45 3.14 -6.19
CA LEU A 3 -25.30 3.72 -6.86
C LEU A 3 -24.08 3.00 -6.29
N ASP A 4 -23.50 2.08 -7.06
CA ASP A 4 -22.16 1.58 -6.77
C ASP A 4 -21.22 2.78 -6.78
N LEU A 5 -20.61 3.06 -5.64
CA LEU A 5 -19.63 4.11 -5.51
C LEU A 5 -18.27 3.42 -5.69
N SER A 6 -17.83 3.29 -6.94
CA SER A 6 -16.54 2.69 -7.29
C SER A 6 -15.63 3.72 -7.95
N LEU A 7 -14.31 3.46 -7.93
CA LEU A 7 -13.37 4.26 -8.70
C LEU A 7 -13.63 4.06 -10.20
N PRO A 8 -13.63 5.13 -11.00
CA PRO A 8 -13.94 5.02 -12.42
C PRO A 8 -12.83 4.27 -13.16
N LEU A 9 -13.19 3.34 -14.05
CA LEU A 9 -12.21 2.50 -14.76
C LEU A 9 -11.27 3.30 -15.67
N ASP A 10 -11.68 4.50 -16.08
CA ASP A 10 -10.93 5.45 -16.90
C ASP A 10 -10.14 6.48 -16.07
N LEU A 11 -10.02 6.29 -14.75
CA LEU A 11 -9.23 7.13 -13.84
C LEU A 11 -7.86 7.50 -14.41
N GLY A 12 -7.19 6.52 -15.02
CA GLY A 12 -5.88 6.65 -15.67
C GLY A 12 -5.75 7.72 -16.75
N PHE A 13 -6.86 8.10 -17.39
CA PHE A 13 -6.88 9.07 -18.50
C PHE A 13 -7.10 10.50 -18.03
N SER A 14 -7.14 10.70 -16.71
CA SER A 14 -7.19 12.02 -16.08
C SER A 14 -5.80 12.68 -16.05
N LYS A 15 -5.73 13.93 -15.57
CA LYS A 15 -4.48 14.65 -15.30
C LYS A 15 -4.32 14.90 -13.80
N LEU A 16 -4.46 13.84 -13.00
CA LEU A 16 -4.43 13.94 -11.55
C LEU A 16 -3.00 14.02 -11.03
N SER A 17 -2.78 14.96 -10.11
CA SER A 17 -1.59 15.02 -9.27
C SER A 17 -1.84 14.53 -7.85
N TYR A 18 -3.09 14.58 -7.40
CA TYR A 18 -3.52 14.15 -6.09
C TYR A 18 -4.86 13.41 -6.25
N LEU A 19 -4.94 12.18 -5.74
CA LEU A 19 -6.17 11.42 -5.65
C LEU A 19 -6.50 11.23 -4.16
N ALA A 20 -7.48 11.96 -3.64
CA ALA A 20 -7.89 11.89 -2.25
C ALA A 20 -9.39 11.63 -2.14
N VAL A 21 -9.75 10.39 -1.78
CA VAL A 21 -11.14 9.91 -1.64
C VAL A 21 -11.30 9.01 -0.40
N PHE A 22 -10.56 9.34 0.66
CA PHE A 22 -10.60 8.63 1.94
C PHE A 22 -11.92 8.85 2.72
N ASP A 23 -12.16 8.03 3.75
CA ASP A 23 -13.33 8.11 4.65
C ASP A 23 -14.67 8.05 3.88
N ASN A 24 -14.78 7.12 2.96
CA ASN A 24 -15.95 6.94 2.12
C ASN A 24 -16.46 5.50 2.16
N LYS A 25 -17.47 5.22 1.33
CA LYS A 25 -18.03 3.88 1.15
C LYS A 25 -17.67 3.30 -0.21
N LEU A 26 -16.48 3.63 -0.73
CA LEU A 26 -16.07 3.17 -2.05
C LEU A 26 -15.93 1.65 -2.06
N THR A 27 -16.55 1.00 -3.03
CA THR A 27 -16.52 -0.45 -3.26
C THR A 27 -15.79 -0.80 -4.55
N GLY A 28 -15.59 -2.10 -4.79
CA GLY A 28 -14.92 -2.60 -5.99
C GLY A 28 -13.39 -2.55 -5.89
N HIS A 29 -12.73 -2.73 -7.04
CA HIS A 29 -11.27 -2.87 -7.13
C HIS A 29 -10.61 -1.55 -7.52
N LEU A 30 -9.29 -1.44 -7.28
CA LEU A 30 -8.51 -0.35 -7.89
C LEU A 30 -8.38 -0.60 -9.39
N PRO A 31 -8.72 0.37 -10.26
CA PRO A 31 -8.61 0.20 -11.69
C PRO A 31 -7.14 0.13 -12.13
N SER A 32 -6.81 -0.82 -13.02
CA SER A 32 -5.46 -0.94 -13.59
C SER A 32 -5.00 0.32 -14.32
N SER A 33 -5.95 1.11 -14.85
CA SER A 33 -5.66 2.37 -15.52
C SER A 33 -4.90 3.37 -14.64
N ILE A 34 -4.91 3.23 -13.31
CA ILE A 34 -4.13 4.08 -12.40
C ILE A 34 -2.65 4.18 -12.78
N GLY A 35 -2.08 3.13 -13.39
CA GLY A 35 -0.69 3.15 -13.87
C GLY A 35 -0.42 4.21 -14.94
N HIS A 36 -1.42 4.64 -15.71
CA HIS A 36 -1.27 5.73 -16.68
C HIS A 36 -0.99 7.09 -16.04
N LEU A 37 -1.22 7.24 -14.73
CA LEU A 37 -0.91 8.44 -13.97
C LEU A 37 0.52 8.43 -13.39
N GLN A 38 1.36 7.46 -13.78
CA GLN A 38 2.75 7.32 -13.29
C GLN A 38 3.58 8.61 -13.36
N ASP A 39 3.32 9.45 -14.36
CA ASP A 39 4.08 10.66 -14.62
C ASP A 39 3.50 11.92 -13.96
N SER A 40 2.29 11.84 -13.38
CA SER A 40 1.59 13.01 -12.84
C SER A 40 1.18 12.88 -11.37
N LEU A 41 0.96 11.66 -10.87
CA LEU A 41 0.39 11.40 -9.54
C LEU A 41 1.46 11.39 -8.45
N PHE A 42 1.27 12.24 -7.44
CA PHE A 42 2.19 12.40 -6.31
C PHE A 42 1.63 11.83 -5.01
N GLU A 43 0.30 11.89 -4.81
CA GLU A 43 -0.33 11.35 -3.60
C GLU A 43 -1.61 10.58 -3.94
N VAL A 44 -1.76 9.41 -3.32
CA VAL A 44 -2.91 8.52 -3.43
C VAL A 44 -3.42 8.23 -2.02
N LEU A 45 -4.59 8.78 -1.67
CA LEU A 45 -5.23 8.65 -0.36
C LEU A 45 -6.61 8.00 -0.52
N LEU A 46 -6.68 6.71 -0.23
CA LEU A 46 -7.84 5.82 -0.37
C LEU A 46 -8.28 5.21 0.97
N LEU A 47 -7.68 5.65 2.08
CA LEU A 47 -7.88 5.03 3.39
C LEU A 47 -9.33 5.04 3.85
N ASN A 48 -9.70 4.02 4.65
CA ASN A 48 -11.02 3.89 5.24
C ASN A 48 -12.16 3.88 4.19
N ASN A 49 -12.12 2.86 3.33
CA ASN A 49 -13.12 2.56 2.32
C ASN A 49 -13.46 1.05 2.34
N GLN A 50 -14.21 0.58 1.37
CA GLN A 50 -14.58 -0.83 1.20
C GLN A 50 -13.98 -1.42 -0.09
N LEU A 51 -12.84 -0.88 -0.56
CA LEU A 51 -12.16 -1.37 -1.75
C LEU A 51 -11.71 -2.82 -1.51
N SER A 52 -11.95 -3.69 -2.49
CA SER A 52 -11.73 -5.13 -2.41
C SER A 52 -10.89 -5.63 -3.58
N ASP A 53 -10.76 -6.95 -3.68
CA ASP A 53 -9.92 -7.63 -4.68
C ASP A 53 -8.42 -7.30 -4.57
N CYS A 54 -7.68 -7.60 -5.63
CA CYS A 54 -6.22 -7.59 -5.65
C CYS A 54 -5.68 -6.17 -5.85
N LEU A 55 -4.53 -5.88 -5.26
CA LEU A 55 -3.73 -4.72 -5.66
C LEU A 55 -3.30 -4.87 -7.14
N PRO A 56 -3.62 -3.91 -8.03
CA PRO A 56 -3.15 -3.96 -9.42
C PRO A 56 -1.64 -3.76 -9.46
N HIS A 57 -0.95 -4.48 -10.34
CA HIS A 57 0.50 -4.33 -10.50
C HIS A 57 0.87 -2.91 -10.98
N GLU A 58 -0.05 -2.25 -11.68
CA GLU A 58 0.05 -0.89 -12.17
C GLU A 58 0.18 0.16 -11.06
N LEU A 59 -0.29 -0.14 -9.83
CA LEU A 59 -0.07 0.75 -8.68
C LEU A 59 1.43 0.88 -8.36
N GLY A 60 2.22 -0.16 -8.63
CA GLY A 60 3.67 -0.13 -8.50
C GLY A 60 4.37 0.72 -9.56
N MET A 61 3.68 1.12 -10.64
CA MET A 61 4.24 1.96 -11.71
C MET A 61 4.28 3.44 -11.34
N LEU A 62 3.63 3.86 -10.25
CA LEU A 62 3.56 5.24 -9.77
C LEU A 62 4.90 5.71 -9.17
N ASN A 63 5.94 5.79 -9.99
CA ASN A 63 7.30 6.07 -9.55
C ASN A 63 7.53 7.50 -9.02
N LYS A 64 6.59 8.42 -9.25
CA LYS A 64 6.56 9.79 -8.67
C LYS A 64 5.72 9.92 -7.41
N ALA A 65 4.96 8.90 -7.02
CA ALA A 65 4.13 8.97 -5.83
C ALA A 65 5.01 9.02 -4.57
N ALA A 66 4.85 10.09 -3.78
CA ALA A 66 5.46 10.25 -2.47
C ALA A 66 4.61 9.56 -1.38
N VAL A 67 3.28 9.57 -1.53
CA VAL A 67 2.36 8.97 -0.56
C VAL A 67 1.39 8.03 -1.25
N ILE A 68 1.31 6.79 -0.74
CA ILE A 68 0.28 5.82 -1.09
C ILE A 68 -0.33 5.30 0.21
N ASP A 69 -1.55 5.74 0.52
CA ASP A 69 -2.35 5.22 1.61
C ASP A 69 -3.61 4.53 1.08
N ALA A 70 -3.63 3.20 1.16
CA ALA A 70 -4.80 2.37 0.90
C ALA A 70 -5.18 1.54 2.13
N GLY A 71 -4.85 2.05 3.33
CA GLY A 71 -5.15 1.40 4.59
C GLY A 71 -6.64 1.25 4.87
N MET A 72 -7.01 0.37 5.79
CA MET A 72 -8.39 0.17 6.26
C MET A 72 -9.38 -0.07 5.10
N ASN A 73 -9.03 -1.03 4.23
CA ASN A 73 -9.86 -1.50 3.13
C ASN A 73 -10.03 -3.04 3.20
N GLN A 74 -10.59 -3.65 2.17
CA GLN A 74 -10.78 -5.10 2.05
C GLN A 74 -9.87 -5.74 0.99
N LEU A 75 -8.78 -5.05 0.62
CA LEU A 75 -7.85 -5.50 -0.42
C LEU A 75 -7.19 -6.82 0.00
N THR A 76 -7.03 -7.74 -0.95
CA THR A 76 -6.48 -9.08 -0.73
C THR A 76 -5.37 -9.38 -1.75
N GLY A 77 -4.75 -10.55 -1.63
CA GLY A 77 -3.65 -10.94 -2.53
C GLY A 77 -2.25 -10.66 -1.97
N PRO A 78 -1.21 -11.09 -2.70
CA PRO A 78 0.16 -10.67 -2.44
C PRO A 78 0.38 -9.21 -2.81
N ILE A 79 1.35 -8.58 -2.14
CA ILE A 79 1.90 -7.31 -2.61
C ILE A 79 2.57 -7.56 -3.97
N PRO A 80 2.17 -6.86 -5.05
CA PRO A 80 2.76 -7.04 -6.37
C PRO A 80 4.25 -6.74 -6.36
N ALA A 81 5.05 -7.53 -7.10
CA ALA A 81 6.49 -7.28 -7.20
C ALA A 81 6.83 -5.93 -7.83
N SER A 82 5.89 -5.35 -8.59
CA SER A 82 6.02 -4.00 -9.18
C SER A 82 6.17 -2.90 -8.14
N PHE A 83 5.88 -3.17 -6.87
CA PHE A 83 6.21 -2.25 -5.78
C PHE A 83 7.73 -2.05 -5.61
N SER A 84 8.57 -2.80 -6.34
CA SER A 84 9.98 -2.44 -6.51
C SER A 84 10.19 -1.14 -7.30
N CYS A 85 9.19 -0.67 -8.03
CA CYS A 85 9.29 0.45 -8.96
C CYS A 85 8.82 1.80 -8.39
N ILE A 86 8.16 1.81 -7.23
CA ILE A 86 7.77 3.04 -6.49
C ILE A 86 8.98 3.66 -5.79
N SER A 87 9.88 4.25 -6.56
CA SER A 87 11.19 4.74 -6.08
C SER A 87 11.15 6.07 -5.32
N SER A 88 10.07 6.85 -5.45
CA SER A 88 9.90 8.14 -4.77
C SER A 88 9.04 8.06 -3.51
N VAL A 89 8.57 6.87 -3.13
CA VAL A 89 7.66 6.72 -2.00
C VAL A 89 8.33 7.07 -0.67
N GLU A 90 7.68 7.95 0.07
CA GLU A 90 8.06 8.38 1.42
C GLU A 90 7.10 7.84 2.48
N GLN A 91 5.84 7.57 2.10
CA GLN A 91 4.85 6.93 2.97
C GLN A 91 4.03 5.88 2.22
N LEU A 92 3.98 4.67 2.80
CA LEU A 92 3.23 3.55 2.27
C LEU A 92 2.41 2.90 3.39
N ASN A 93 1.09 3.04 3.30
CA ASN A 93 0.17 2.42 4.24
C ASN A 93 -0.78 1.46 3.51
N LEU A 94 -0.65 0.18 3.82
CA LEU A 94 -1.53 -0.90 3.39
C LEU A 94 -2.14 -1.63 4.61
N GLY A 95 -2.05 -1.05 5.80
CA GLY A 95 -2.54 -1.63 7.05
C GLY A 95 -4.05 -1.86 7.04
N GLY A 96 -4.54 -2.78 7.88
CA GLY A 96 -5.98 -3.02 8.00
C GLY A 96 -6.63 -3.71 6.79
N ASN A 97 -5.86 -4.17 5.81
CA ASN A 97 -6.32 -4.96 4.67
C ASN A 97 -6.27 -6.48 4.94
N ARG A 98 -6.63 -7.25 3.91
CA ARG A 98 -6.62 -8.72 3.84
C ARG A 98 -5.48 -9.25 2.97
N LEU A 99 -4.37 -8.52 2.90
CA LEU A 99 -3.20 -8.89 2.10
C LEU A 99 -2.49 -10.10 2.70
N TYR A 100 -1.92 -10.95 1.85
CA TYR A 100 -1.31 -12.20 2.25
C TYR A 100 -0.02 -12.50 1.49
N GLY A 101 0.83 -13.33 2.08
CA GLY A 101 2.11 -13.71 1.48
C GLY A 101 3.27 -13.11 2.26
N GLN A 102 4.41 -12.99 1.60
CA GLN A 102 5.63 -12.45 2.18
C GLN A 102 5.79 -10.98 1.79
N VAL A 103 6.18 -10.14 2.76
CA VAL A 103 6.65 -8.79 2.44
C VAL A 103 7.91 -8.89 1.59
N PRO A 104 7.93 -8.33 0.38
CA PRO A 104 9.13 -8.37 -0.46
C PRO A 104 10.28 -7.57 0.15
N ASP A 105 11.51 -8.08 0.08
CA ASP A 105 12.72 -7.40 0.57
C ASP A 105 12.87 -5.97 0.04
N VAL A 106 12.36 -5.71 -1.18
CA VAL A 106 12.44 -4.39 -1.81
C VAL A 106 11.74 -3.31 -1.00
N LEU A 107 10.57 -3.61 -0.39
CA LEU A 107 9.87 -2.65 0.47
C LEU A 107 10.67 -2.32 1.72
N CYS A 108 11.42 -3.30 2.22
CA CYS A 108 12.22 -3.16 3.43
C CYS A 108 13.52 -2.41 3.15
N LYS A 109 14.03 -2.48 1.93
CA LYS A 109 15.11 -1.60 1.45
C LYS A 109 14.64 -0.16 1.27
N LEU A 110 13.41 0.06 0.81
CA LEU A 110 12.83 1.41 0.67
C LEU A 110 12.66 2.11 2.04
N ALA A 111 12.40 1.37 3.12
CA ALA A 111 12.33 1.87 4.49
C ALA A 111 13.64 1.75 5.31
N GLY A 112 14.67 1.14 4.73
CA GLY A 112 15.96 0.93 5.40
C GLY A 112 16.83 2.20 5.48
N PRO A 113 18.06 2.11 6.00
CA PRO A 113 18.94 3.27 6.26
C PRO A 113 19.28 4.14 5.04
N ALA A 114 19.21 3.58 3.83
CA ALA A 114 19.44 4.29 2.56
C ALA A 114 18.14 4.54 1.79
N GLY A 115 17.01 4.17 2.38
CA GLY A 115 15.67 4.30 1.83
C GLY A 115 15.07 5.69 2.06
N ARG A 116 14.00 6.01 1.33
CA ARG A 116 13.25 7.29 1.47
C ARG A 116 11.94 7.12 2.23
N LEU A 117 11.50 5.89 2.46
CA LEU A 117 10.22 5.56 3.09
C LEU A 117 10.33 5.76 4.60
N ALA A 118 9.70 6.82 5.10
CA ALA A 118 9.67 7.18 6.51
C ALA A 118 8.54 6.45 7.27
N ASN A 119 7.44 6.09 6.60
CA ASN A 119 6.31 5.40 7.21
C ASN A 119 5.90 4.19 6.37
N LEU A 120 5.93 2.99 6.97
CA LEU A 120 5.56 1.74 6.31
C LEU A 120 4.61 0.94 7.19
N THR A 121 3.33 0.91 6.85
CA THR A 121 2.35 0.08 7.56
C THR A 121 1.87 -1.04 6.63
N LEU A 122 2.04 -2.32 7.00
CA LEU A 122 1.67 -3.45 6.15
C LEU A 122 0.88 -4.54 6.90
N ALA A 123 -0.16 -5.06 6.24
CA ALA A 123 -0.82 -6.29 6.66
C ALA A 123 -0.29 -7.49 5.84
N VAL A 124 0.29 -8.53 6.45
CA VAL A 124 0.89 -9.69 5.74
C VAL A 124 0.94 -10.96 6.62
N ARG A 125 1.35 -12.11 6.04
CA ARG A 125 1.48 -13.39 6.77
C ARG A 125 2.90 -13.75 7.18
N SER A 126 3.88 -13.16 6.52
CA SER A 126 5.29 -13.41 6.79
C SER A 126 6.09 -12.21 6.33
N VAL A 127 7.25 -12.03 6.94
CA VAL A 127 8.13 -10.91 6.67
C VAL A 127 9.49 -11.47 6.28
N ALA A 128 10.11 -10.89 5.26
CA ALA A 128 11.46 -11.28 4.89
C ALA A 128 12.47 -10.83 5.96
N PRO A 129 13.62 -11.51 6.10
CA PRO A 129 14.61 -11.17 7.12
C PRO A 129 15.06 -9.71 7.11
N ALA A 130 15.10 -9.09 5.92
CA ALA A 130 15.50 -7.69 5.76
C ALA A 130 14.60 -6.70 6.52
N CYS A 131 13.34 -7.05 6.80
CA CYS A 131 12.41 -6.17 7.50
C CYS A 131 12.36 -6.41 9.02
N ALA A 132 13.12 -7.38 9.55
CA ALA A 132 13.14 -7.65 10.98
C ALA A 132 13.59 -6.44 11.80
N ALA A 133 14.57 -5.67 11.29
CA ALA A 133 15.01 -4.42 11.89
C ALA A 133 13.88 -3.37 11.91
N LEU A 134 13.14 -3.24 10.81
CA LEU A 134 12.04 -2.27 10.70
C LEU A 134 10.89 -2.57 11.66
N ILE A 135 10.60 -3.84 11.93
CA ILE A 135 9.62 -4.24 12.95
C ILE A 135 10.11 -3.83 14.34
N LYS A 136 11.39 -4.09 14.63
CA LYS A 136 12.01 -3.75 15.92
C LYS A 136 12.03 -2.23 16.16
N ASP A 137 12.32 -1.47 15.11
CA ASP A 137 12.45 -0.01 15.16
C ASP A 137 11.08 0.70 15.10
N GLY A 138 9.98 -0.05 15.01
CA GLY A 138 8.61 0.48 14.99
C GLY A 138 8.20 1.13 13.66
N VAL A 139 9.04 1.06 12.64
CA VAL A 139 8.77 1.58 11.29
C VAL A 139 7.76 0.72 10.55
N LEU A 140 7.85 -0.61 10.72
CA LEU A 140 6.97 -1.60 10.09
C LEU A 140 5.97 -2.16 11.10
N ASP A 141 4.72 -1.68 11.06
CA ASP A 141 3.64 -2.27 11.86
C ASP A 141 3.10 -3.53 11.19
N VAL A 142 3.24 -4.66 11.89
CA VAL A 142 2.76 -5.98 11.50
C VAL A 142 1.79 -6.57 12.52
N LYS A 143 1.22 -5.76 13.42
CA LYS A 143 0.16 -6.18 14.34
C LYS A 143 -1.12 -6.53 13.58
N ASN A 144 -2.04 -7.26 14.23
CA ASN A 144 -3.34 -7.65 13.66
C ASN A 144 -3.23 -8.43 12.34
N ASN A 145 -2.18 -9.21 12.21
CA ASN A 145 -1.88 -10.09 11.09
C ASN A 145 -1.90 -11.55 11.52
N CYS A 146 -1.28 -12.43 10.71
CA CYS A 146 -1.17 -13.86 10.97
C CYS A 146 0.26 -14.36 10.84
N ILE A 147 1.21 -13.64 11.45
CA ILE A 147 2.65 -13.92 11.37
C ILE A 147 3.10 -14.78 12.56
N PRO A 148 3.49 -16.05 12.33
CA PRO A 148 3.93 -16.91 13.42
C PRO A 148 5.13 -16.32 14.17
N GLY A 149 5.12 -16.40 15.51
CA GLY A 149 6.24 -15.98 16.35
C GLY A 149 6.31 -14.48 16.67
N LEU A 150 5.41 -13.65 16.12
CA LEU A 150 5.30 -12.23 16.48
C LEU A 150 4.18 -11.99 17.50
N ALA A 151 4.33 -10.95 18.32
CA ALA A 151 3.31 -10.52 19.26
C ALA A 151 2.14 -9.80 18.55
N ASN A 152 1.00 -9.67 19.25
CA ASN A 152 -0.17 -8.88 18.80
C ASN A 152 -0.73 -9.30 17.42
N GLN A 153 -0.76 -10.60 17.17
CA GLN A 153 -1.36 -11.19 15.96
C GLN A 153 -2.82 -11.56 16.21
N ARG A 154 -3.59 -11.76 15.13
CA ARG A 154 -4.98 -12.24 15.21
C ARG A 154 -5.05 -13.60 15.88
N ARG A 155 -6.24 -13.92 16.41
CA ARG A 155 -6.49 -15.23 17.01
C ARG A 155 -6.30 -16.34 15.99
N PRO A 156 -5.87 -17.54 16.42
CA PRO A 156 -5.69 -18.68 15.52
C PRO A 156 -6.90 -18.99 14.63
N ALA A 157 -8.13 -18.86 15.14
CA ALA A 157 -9.35 -19.07 14.37
C ALA A 157 -9.55 -18.02 13.25
N GLU A 158 -9.27 -16.74 13.53
CA GLU A 158 -9.32 -15.66 12.53
C GLU A 158 -8.24 -15.86 11.47
N CYS A 159 -7.04 -16.30 11.88
CA CYS A 159 -5.97 -16.66 10.95
C CYS A 159 -6.30 -17.89 10.12
N ALA A 160 -6.93 -18.91 10.69
CA ALA A 160 -7.37 -20.09 9.95
C ALA A 160 -8.45 -19.72 8.92
N ALA A 161 -9.43 -18.90 9.31
CA ALA A 161 -10.45 -18.39 8.40
C ALA A 161 -9.81 -17.61 7.25
N PHE A 162 -8.85 -16.73 7.56
CA PHE A 162 -8.09 -16.00 6.55
C PHE A 162 -7.29 -16.92 5.62
N GLN A 163 -6.61 -17.94 6.17
CA GLN A 163 -5.82 -18.92 5.42
C GLN A 163 -6.68 -19.82 4.52
N SER A 164 -7.93 -20.06 4.91
CA SER A 164 -8.89 -20.83 4.11
C SER A 164 -9.50 -20.05 2.94
N GLN A 165 -9.30 -18.73 2.87
CA GLN A 165 -9.86 -17.96 1.76
C GLN A 165 -9.20 -18.37 0.43
N PRO A 166 -9.98 -18.50 -0.66
CA PRO A 166 -9.44 -18.79 -1.97
C PRO A 166 -8.42 -17.72 -2.38
N LYS A 167 -7.24 -18.16 -2.80
CA LYS A 167 -6.20 -17.28 -3.35
C LYS A 167 -6.56 -16.95 -4.80
N THR A 168 -7.40 -15.94 -4.98
CA THR A 168 -7.91 -15.52 -6.31
C THR A 168 -6.99 -14.56 -7.03
N CYS A 169 -6.04 -13.95 -6.34
CA CYS A 169 -5.10 -13.02 -6.92
C CYS A 169 -3.96 -13.73 -7.67
N PRO A 170 -3.50 -13.17 -8.81
CA PRO A 170 -2.31 -13.67 -9.48
C PRO A 170 -1.13 -13.73 -8.52
N ALA A 171 -0.27 -14.73 -8.69
CA ALA A 171 1.00 -14.75 -7.98
C ALA A 171 1.82 -13.50 -8.34
N ALA A 172 2.56 -12.96 -7.38
CA ALA A 172 3.52 -11.90 -7.66
C ALA A 172 4.54 -12.41 -8.70
N THR A 173 4.55 -11.82 -9.89
CA THR A 173 5.55 -12.10 -10.93
C THR A 173 6.94 -11.69 -10.44
N THR A 174 7.98 -12.44 -10.76
CA THR A 174 9.35 -12.20 -10.26
C THR A 174 10.16 -11.21 -11.10
N GLN A 175 9.68 -10.85 -12.30
CA GLN A 175 10.30 -9.87 -13.19
C GLN A 175 9.31 -8.74 -13.47
N VAL A 176 9.73 -7.51 -13.17
CA VAL A 176 9.00 -6.29 -13.50
C VAL A 176 9.98 -5.29 -14.11
N ALA A 177 9.65 -4.79 -15.30
CA ALA A 177 10.36 -3.67 -15.90
C ALA A 177 9.80 -2.37 -15.30
N CYS A 178 10.61 -1.67 -14.51
CA CYS A 178 10.19 -0.39 -13.93
C CYS A 178 10.19 0.71 -14.99
N PRO A 179 9.23 1.66 -14.94
CA PRO A 179 9.27 2.85 -15.77
C PRO A 179 10.55 3.64 -15.49
N ALA A 180 11.10 4.29 -16.51
CA ALA A 180 12.34 5.06 -16.38
C ALA A 180 12.20 6.06 -15.23
N ALA A 181 13.19 6.08 -14.33
CA ALA A 181 13.21 7.01 -13.21
C ALA A 181 13.19 8.45 -13.75
N PRO A 182 12.36 9.35 -13.19
CA PRO A 182 12.34 10.73 -13.63
C PRO A 182 13.72 11.37 -13.39
N ALA A 183 14.17 12.18 -14.33
CA ALA A 183 15.24 13.14 -14.06
C ALA A 183 14.78 14.03 -12.90
N ALA A 184 15.61 14.18 -11.87
CA ALA A 184 15.31 15.07 -10.75
C ALA A 184 14.97 16.46 -11.31
N ALA A 185 13.73 16.90 -11.15
CA ALA A 185 13.33 18.23 -11.56
C ALA A 185 14.08 19.24 -10.69
N PRO A 186 14.75 20.25 -11.27
CA PRO A 186 15.42 21.27 -10.47
C PRO A 186 14.36 22.17 -9.84
N GLY A 187 14.20 22.10 -8.50
CA GLY A 187 13.57 23.19 -7.75
C GLY A 187 12.31 22.90 -6.95
N GLU A 188 11.82 21.66 -6.84
CA GLU A 188 10.83 21.35 -5.81
C GLU A 188 11.53 21.25 -4.46
N ARG A 189 11.54 22.38 -3.73
CA ARG A 189 11.98 22.46 -2.34
C ARG A 189 11.37 21.30 -1.56
N ASN A 190 12.19 20.64 -0.75
CA ASN A 190 11.79 19.84 0.41
C ASN A 190 10.87 20.70 1.30
N VAL A 191 9.60 20.79 0.95
CA VAL A 191 8.55 21.07 1.91
C VAL A 191 8.47 19.77 2.68
N ILE A 192 8.92 19.80 3.94
CA ILE A 192 8.58 18.76 4.90
C ILE A 192 7.05 18.80 4.96
N ARG A 193 6.39 17.96 4.18
CA ARG A 193 4.95 17.82 4.23
C ARG A 193 4.67 17.05 5.50
N ASP A 194 4.12 17.76 6.47
CA ASP A 194 3.68 17.16 7.71
C ASP A 194 2.45 16.29 7.43
N TYR A 195 2.71 15.01 7.18
CA TYR A 195 1.66 14.02 6.98
C TYR A 195 1.15 13.43 8.30
N SER A 196 1.60 13.95 9.46
CA SER A 196 1.17 13.48 10.79
C SER A 196 -0.33 13.62 11.01
N GLY A 197 -1.01 14.51 10.28
CA GLY A 197 -2.47 14.65 10.28
C GLY A 197 -3.22 13.51 9.57
N TYR A 198 -2.53 12.68 8.78
CA TYR A 198 -3.12 11.50 8.13
C TYR A 198 -3.00 10.23 8.98
N VAL A 199 -2.16 10.26 10.03
CA VAL A 199 -1.95 9.15 10.98
C VAL A 199 -2.58 9.49 12.33
N THR A 200 -3.83 9.95 12.34
CA THR A 200 -4.64 9.83 13.57
C THR A 200 -5.18 8.42 13.63
N TYR A 201 -4.44 7.56 14.34
CA TYR A 201 -5.00 6.34 14.91
C TYR A 201 -6.32 6.69 15.58
N ALA A 202 -7.35 5.90 15.30
CA ALA A 202 -8.47 5.78 16.20
C ALA A 202 -7.94 5.30 17.56
N THR A 203 -7.57 6.24 18.43
CA THR A 203 -7.66 6.00 19.86
C THR A 203 -9.15 5.76 20.14
N LEU A 204 -9.47 4.53 20.53
CA LEU A 204 -10.73 4.22 21.19
C LEU A 204 -10.92 5.21 22.37
N HIS A 205 -11.79 6.20 22.15
CA HIS A 205 -12.73 6.70 23.14
C HIS A 205 -14.07 6.21 22.61
N ASP A 206 -14.83 5.36 23.29
CA ASP A 206 -15.08 5.27 24.73
C ASP A 206 -14.84 3.88 25.34
#